data_AF-X1CG03-F1
#
_entry.id   AF-X1CG03-F1
#
_cell.length_a   1.000
_cell.length_b   1.000
_cell.length_c   1.000
_cell.angle_alpha   90.00
_cell.angle_beta   90.00
_cell.angle_gamma   90.00
#
_symmetry.space_group_name_H-M   'P 1'
#
loop_
_entity.id
_entity.type
_entity.pdbx_description
1 polymer ?
#
loop_
_entity_poly.entity_id
_entity_poly.type
_entity_poly.pdbx_seq_one_letter_code
_entity_poly.pdbx_strand_id
1 'polypeptide(L)'
;MEKVCVFCGNQPESKTSEHVLPQWLIELTGNPKRKAEFGYKHLENGKLAKRKFSFDAFKFPACKSCNQSFSEFEAKTKGIAHKIITEDPLSSSELSTLLDWFDKIRIGHVQKTKIIYA
;
A
#
# COMPACT_ATOMS: atom_id res chain seq x y z
N MET A 1 -4.87 -1.07 -22.10
CA MET A 1 -5.05 -0.35 -20.83
C MET A 1 -3.76 0.41 -20.58
N GLU A 2 -3.80 1.74 -20.56
CA GLU A 2 -2.61 2.55 -20.32
C GLU A 2 -2.08 2.26 -18.90
N LYS A 3 -0.77 2.01 -18.81
CA LYS A 3 -0.15 1.70 -17.53
C LYS A 3 0.11 3.01 -16.81
N VAL A 4 -0.71 3.29 -15.80
CA VAL A 4 -0.61 4.48 -14.97
C VAL A 4 0.16 4.15 -13.70
N CYS A 5 0.95 5.10 -13.20
CA CYS A 5 1.60 4.98 -11.90
C CYS A 5 0.54 4.93 -10.79
N VAL A 6 0.58 3.89 -9.95
CA VAL A 6 -0.35 3.71 -8.82
C VAL A 6 -0.26 4.83 -7.78
N PHE A 7 0.86 5.54 -7.73
CA PHE A 7 1.08 6.62 -6.77
C PHE A 7 0.71 8.00 -7.32
N CYS A 8 1.28 8.40 -8.46
CA CYS A 8 1.10 9.77 -8.97
C CYS A 8 0.03 9.90 -10.06
N GLY A 9 -0.51 8.80 -10.58
CA GLY A 9 -1.51 8.85 -11.66
C GLY A 9 -0.97 9.29 -13.03
N ASN A 10 0.34 9.47 -13.19
CA ASN A 10 0.99 9.77 -14.47
C ASN A 10 1.50 8.51 -15.17
N GLN A 11 1.81 8.59 -16.47
CA GLN A 11 2.49 7.50 -17.18
C GLN A 11 3.93 7.34 -16.63
N PRO A 12 4.35 6.11 -16.27
CA PRO A 12 5.66 5.88 -15.68
C PRO A 12 6.77 5.93 -16.73
N GLU A 13 7.71 6.88 -16.59
CA GLU A 13 8.89 7.02 -17.45
C GLU A 13 9.87 5.83 -17.31
N SER A 14 10.03 5.30 -16.09
CA SER A 14 10.83 4.11 -15.81
C SER A 14 10.04 3.13 -14.94
N LYS A 15 9.93 1.89 -15.44
CA LYS A 15 8.99 0.87 -14.93
C LYS A 15 9.56 0.20 -13.69
N THR A 16 8.88 0.38 -12.56
CA THR A 16 9.00 -0.51 -11.40
C THR A 16 7.63 -1.14 -11.12
N SER A 17 7.63 -2.38 -10.64
CA SER A 17 6.42 -3.06 -10.17
C SER A 17 6.45 -3.00 -8.66
N GLU A 18 5.56 -2.20 -8.07
CA GLU A 18 5.54 -2.00 -6.63
C GLU A 18 4.40 -2.75 -5.97
N HIS A 19 4.68 -3.29 -4.79
CA HIS A 19 3.65 -3.84 -3.92
C HIS A 19 2.95 -2.73 -3.16
N VAL A 20 1.62 -2.63 -3.30
CA VAL A 20 0.84 -1.64 -2.52
C VAL A 20 0.85 -1.97 -1.02
N LEU A 21 1.00 -3.25 -0.69
CA LEU A 21 1.17 -3.75 0.67
C LEU A 21 2.65 -4.06 0.91
N PRO A 22 3.31 -3.44 1.91
CA PRO A 22 4.71 -3.70 2.18
C PRO A 22 4.96 -5.18 2.47
N GLN A 23 6.02 -5.75 1.92
CA GLN A 23 6.33 -7.17 2.09
C GLN A 23 6.50 -7.56 3.56
N TRP A 24 7.13 -6.69 4.37
CA TRP A 24 7.32 -6.92 5.80
C TRP A 24 5.98 -7.04 6.56
N LEU A 25 4.94 -6.34 6.11
CA LEU A 25 3.61 -6.43 6.71
C LEU A 25 2.93 -7.76 6.38
N ILE A 26 3.11 -8.24 5.15
CA ILE A 26 2.59 -9.54 4.73
C ILE A 26 3.31 -10.66 5.51
N GLU A 27 4.63 -10.54 5.68
CA GLU A 27 5.45 -11.47 6.47
C GLU A 27 5.01 -11.53 7.94
N LEU A 28 4.65 -10.38 8.55
CA LEU A 28 4.08 -10.34 9.90
C LEU A 28 2.79 -11.16 10.05
N THR A 29 2.04 -11.44 8.97
CA THR A 29 0.85 -12.29 9.02
C THR A 29 1.15 -13.79 9.04
N GLY A 30 2.42 -14.18 8.93
CA GLY A 30 2.89 -15.57 8.95
C GLY A 30 2.75 -16.34 7.64
N ASN A 31 2.05 -15.80 6.63
CA ASN A 31 1.94 -16.44 5.31
C ASN A 31 1.99 -15.41 4.16
N PRO A 32 3.12 -15.30 3.43
CA PRO A 32 3.29 -14.35 2.34
C PRO A 32 2.38 -14.62 1.13
N LYS A 33 1.88 -15.85 0.99
CA LYS A 33 0.94 -16.26 -0.07
C LYS A 33 -0.49 -16.37 0.43
N ARG A 34 -0.80 -15.69 1.55
CA ARG A 34 -2.15 -15.66 2.12
C ARG A 34 -3.13 -15.15 1.06
N LYS A 35 -4.13 -15.97 0.78
CA LYS A 35 -5.25 -15.61 -0.10
C LYS A 35 -6.34 -14.96 0.75
N ALA A 36 -6.78 -13.78 0.34
CA ALA A 36 -7.92 -13.09 0.94
C ALA A 36 -9.13 -13.13 0.00
N GLU A 37 -10.33 -13.11 0.58
CA GLU A 37 -11.60 -13.08 -0.15
C GLU A 37 -12.06 -11.62 -0.31
N PHE A 38 -12.12 -11.13 -1.54
CA PHE A 38 -12.47 -9.74 -1.88
C PHE A 38 -13.87 -9.66 -2.51
N GLY A 39 -14.86 -10.24 -1.82
CA GLY A 39 -16.25 -10.29 -2.28
C GLY A 39 -16.47 -11.26 -3.45
N TYR A 40 -17.49 -10.98 -4.27
CA TYR A 40 -17.96 -11.88 -5.32
C TYR A 40 -17.75 -11.29 -6.73
N LYS A 41 -17.48 -12.15 -7.71
CA LYS A 41 -17.55 -11.84 -9.13
C LYS A 41 -18.76 -12.54 -9.74
N HIS A 42 -19.45 -11.84 -10.63
CA HIS A 42 -20.49 -12.44 -11.46
C HIS A 42 -19.80 -13.22 -12.58
N LEU A 43 -20.15 -14.49 -12.70
CA LEU A 43 -19.76 -15.32 -13.83
C LEU A 43 -20.79 -15.16 -14.96
N GLU A 44 -20.38 -15.39 -16.21
CA GLU A 44 -21.26 -15.29 -17.39
C GLU A 44 -22.48 -16.22 -17.31
N ASN A 45 -22.39 -17.30 -16.54
CA ASN A 45 -23.47 -18.25 -16.29
C ASN A 45 -24.43 -17.82 -15.14
N GLY A 46 -24.37 -16.56 -14.69
CA GLY A 46 -25.22 -16.03 -13.61
C GLY A 46 -24.82 -16.48 -12.20
N LYS A 47 -23.76 -17.30 -12.04
CA LYS A 47 -23.30 -17.74 -10.71
C LYS A 47 -22.37 -16.71 -10.07
N LEU A 48 -22.43 -16.63 -8.74
CA LEU A 48 -21.49 -15.85 -7.94
C LEU A 48 -20.26 -16.71 -7.59
N ALA A 49 -19.08 -16.21 -7.94
CA ALA A 49 -17.81 -16.82 -7.53
C ALA A 49 -17.06 -15.90 -6.58
N LYS A 50 -16.43 -16.46 -5.54
CA LYS A 50 -15.59 -15.70 -4.63
C LYS A 50 -14.35 -15.15 -5.34
N ARG A 51 -14.06 -13.86 -5.18
CA ARG A 51 -12.79 -13.25 -5.63
C ARG A 51 -11.72 -13.61 -4.63
N LYS A 52 -10.76 -14.44 -5.02
CA LYS A 52 -9.63 -14.83 -4.18
C LYS A 52 -8.35 -14.31 -4.81
N PHE A 53 -7.68 -13.40 -4.11
CA PHE A 53 -6.38 -12.89 -4.52
C PHE A 53 -5.36 -13.13 -3.41
N SER A 54 -4.14 -13.45 -3.83
CA SER A 54 -2.99 -13.50 -2.92
C SER A 54 -2.53 -12.07 -2.65
N PHE A 55 -2.07 -11.78 -1.43
CA PHE A 55 -1.52 -10.45 -1.14
C PHE A 55 -0.29 -10.11 -1.99
N ASP A 56 0.49 -11.13 -2.40
CA ASP A 56 1.64 -10.95 -3.30
C ASP A 56 1.28 -10.53 -4.74
N ALA A 57 -0.01 -10.62 -5.10
CA ALA A 57 -0.52 -10.28 -6.42
C ALA A 57 -0.83 -8.78 -6.57
N PHE A 58 -0.82 -8.01 -5.48
CA PHE A 58 -1.07 -6.56 -5.49
C PHE A 58 0.17 -5.76 -5.91
N LYS A 59 0.71 -6.13 -7.07
CA LYS A 59 1.81 -5.42 -7.75
C LYS A 59 1.26 -4.51 -8.83
N PHE A 60 1.60 -3.22 -8.77
CA PHE A 60 1.12 -2.23 -9.71
C PHE A 60 2.27 -1.43 -10.33
N PRO A 61 2.09 -0.86 -11.53
CA PRO A 61 3.10 0.00 -12.13
C PRO A 61 3.35 1.23 -11.26
N ALA A 62 4.62 1.57 -11.05
CA ALA A 62 5.02 2.78 -10.33
C ALA A 62 6.21 3.45 -11.05
N CYS A 63 6.24 4.79 -10.99
CA CYS A 63 7.43 5.57 -11.35
C CYS A 63 8.56 5.23 -10.38
N LYS A 64 9.79 5.09 -10.87
CA LYS A 64 10.96 4.80 -10.02
C LYS A 64 11.13 5.79 -8.86
N SER A 65 10.95 7.08 -9.10
CA SER A 65 11.05 8.13 -8.08
C SER A 65 9.99 7.97 -6.98
N CYS A 66 8.72 7.84 -7.37
CA CYS A 66 7.64 7.52 -6.44
C CYS A 66 7.98 6.27 -5.64
N ASN A 67 8.44 5.22 -6.33
CA ASN A 67 8.71 3.95 -5.70
C ASN A 67 9.77 4.05 -4.61
N GLN A 68 10.85 4.77 -4.89
CA GLN A 68 11.93 4.98 -3.95
C GLN A 68 11.47 5.79 -2.72
N SER A 69 10.73 6.87 -2.93
CA SER A 69 10.18 7.67 -1.82
C SER A 69 9.24 6.86 -0.92
N PHE A 70 8.36 6.04 -1.51
CA PHE A 70 7.47 5.19 -0.71
C PHE A 70 8.22 4.06 -0.01
N SER A 71 9.26 3.49 -0.62
CA SER A 71 10.12 2.49 0.03
C SER A 71 10.79 3.06 1.29
N GLU A 72 11.31 4.28 1.22
CA GLU A 72 11.92 4.96 2.38
C GLU A 72 10.89 5.27 3.47
N PHE A 73 9.68 5.68 3.09
CA PHE A 73 8.58 5.96 4.01
C PHE A 73 8.08 4.69 4.71
N GLU A 74 7.98 3.58 3.99
CA GLU A 74 7.60 2.28 4.54
C GLU A 74 8.68 1.71 5.46
N ALA A 75 9.96 1.94 5.17
CA ALA A 75 11.05 1.54 6.05
C ALA A 75 10.97 2.24 7.41
N LYS A 76 10.66 3.55 7.44
CA LYS A 76 10.42 4.28 8.70
C LYS A 76 9.22 3.72 9.45
N THR A 77 8.12 3.47 8.73
CA THR A 77 6.88 2.98 9.33
C THR A 77 7.02 1.56 9.87
N LYS A 78 7.85 0.71 9.26
CA LYS A 78 8.20 -0.61 9.79
C LYS A 78 8.79 -0.54 11.20
N GLY A 79 9.71 0.40 11.44
CA GLY A 79 10.32 0.59 12.76
C GLY A 79 9.28 1.00 13.81
N ILE A 80 8.36 1.89 13.42
CA ILE A 80 7.26 2.36 14.29
C ILE A 80 6.28 1.22 14.58
N ALA A 81 5.91 0.42 13.57
CA ALA A 81 5.05 -0.75 13.75
C ALA A 81 5.69 -1.78 14.70
N HIS A 82 7.01 -1.99 14.61
CA HIS A 82 7.71 -2.87 15.54
C HIS A 82 7.63 -2.35 16.97
N LYS A 83 7.85 -1.04 17.20
CA LYS A 83 7.68 -0.42 18.52
C LYS A 83 6.29 -0.65 19.10
N ILE A 84 5.24 -0.55 18.29
CA ILE A 84 3.87 -0.83 18.73
C ILE A 84 3.72 -2.29 19.16
N ILE A 85 4.27 -3.22 18.38
CA ILE A 85 4.21 -4.66 18.67
C ILE A 85 4.97 -5.00 19.97
N THR A 86 6.08 -4.31 20.25
CA THR A 86 6.89 -4.49 21.45
C THR A 86 6.45 -3.64 22.64
N GLU A 87 5.36 -2.88 22.51
CA GLU A 87 4.85 -1.96 23.54
C GLU A 87 5.87 -0.87 23.94
N ASP A 88 6.78 -0.52 23.02
CA ASP A 88 7.76 0.54 23.23
C ASP A 88 7.12 1.94 23.10
N PRO A 89 7.62 2.93 23.84
CA PRO A 89 7.13 4.30 23.75
C PRO A 89 7.33 4.90 22.35
N LEU A 90 6.31 5.63 21.90
CA LEU A 90 6.30 6.39 20.66
C LEU A 90 6.36 7.89 20.92
N SER A 91 7.14 8.60 20.12
CA SER A 91 7.09 10.05 20.04
C SER A 91 5.90 10.53 19.20
N SER A 92 5.51 11.80 19.38
CA SER A 92 4.44 12.42 18.60
C SER A 92 4.75 12.42 17.10
N SER A 93 6.01 12.61 16.70
CA SER A 93 6.42 12.60 15.30
C SER A 93 6.32 11.20 14.66
N GLU A 94 6.63 10.15 15.42
CA GLU A 94 6.45 8.76 14.98
C GLU A 94 4.97 8.43 14.81
N LEU A 95 4.11 8.87 15.74
CA LEU A 95 2.68 8.69 15.61
C LEU A 95 2.13 9.39 14.36
N SER A 96 2.53 10.64 14.10
CA SER A 96 2.14 11.35 12.86
C SER A 96 2.61 10.61 11.60
N THR A 97 3.85 10.11 11.60
CA THR A 97 4.41 9.33 10.48
C THR A 97 3.58 8.07 10.19
N LEU A 98 3.14 7.36 11.24
CA LEU A 98 2.28 6.19 11.11
C LEU A 98 0.91 6.55 10.54
N LEU A 99 0.30 7.65 11.00
CA LEU A 99 -1.00 8.11 10.52
C LEU A 99 -0.94 8.55 9.06
N ASP A 100 0.11 9.26 8.66
CA ASP A 100 0.36 9.61 7.25
C ASP A 100 0.49 8.36 6.37
N TRP A 101 1.09 7.29 6.93
CA TRP A 101 1.18 6.01 6.23
C TRP A 101 -0.19 5.30 6.11
N PHE A 102 -1.04 5.37 7.14
CA PHE A 102 -2.42 4.88 7.00
C PHE A 102 -3.21 5.67 5.97
N ASP A 103 -3.03 6.98 5.88
CA ASP A 103 -3.64 7.79 4.83
C ASP A 103 -3.17 7.35 3.44
N LYS A 104 -1.87 7.09 3.26
CA LYS A 104 -1.33 6.51 2.01
C LYS A 104 -2.08 5.23 1.61
N ILE A 105 -2.32 4.33 2.56
CA ILE A 105 -2.99 3.04 2.32
C ILE A 105 -4.49 3.21 2.07
N ARG A 106 -5.16 4.12 2.80
CA ARG A 106 -6.61 4.28 2.80
C ARG A 106 -7.14 5.06 1.60
N ILE A 107 -6.53 6.20 1.28
CA ILE A 107 -7.06 7.12 0.25
C ILE A 107 -6.25 7.08 -1.05
N GLY A 108 -5.08 6.43 -1.04
CA GLY A 108 -4.08 6.59 -2.10
C GLY A 108 -3.48 7.99 -2.04
N HIS A 109 -2.18 8.11 -2.23
CA HIS A 109 -1.52 9.41 -2.20
C HIS A 109 -1.81 10.18 -3.50
N VAL A 110 -3.04 10.70 -3.64
CA VAL A 110 -3.25 11.84 -4.53
C VAL A 110 -2.32 12.92 -4.01
N GLN A 111 -1.44 13.48 -4.85
CA GLN A 111 -0.72 14.71 -4.49
C GLN A 111 -1.78 15.74 -4.16
N LYS A 112 -2.12 15.87 -2.88
CA LYS A 112 -2.99 16.92 -2.37
C LYS A 112 -2.23 18.21 -2.63
N THR A 113 -2.57 18.85 -3.73
CA THR A 113 -2.42 20.29 -3.88
C THR A 113 -2.88 20.90 -2.58
N LYS A 114 -1.97 21.61 -1.89
CA LYS A 114 -2.19 22.43 -0.68
C LYS A 114 -3.61 22.35 -0.13
N ILE A 115 -3.83 21.53 0.90
CA ILE A 115 -4.91 21.84 1.84
C ILE A 115 -4.43 23.07 2.60
N ILE A 116 -4.84 24.24 2.10
CA ILE A 116 -4.79 25.49 2.85
C ILE A 116 -5.85 25.31 3.93
N TYR A 117 -5.42 25.19 5.20
CA TYR A 117 -6.33 25.44 6.31
C TYR A 117 -6.72 26.92 6.21
N ALA A 118 -7.97 27.17 5.83
CA ALA A 118 -8.64 28.45 5.96
C ALA A 118 -9.37 28.50 7.30
#